data_AF-A0A3A0A3Z7-F1
#
_entry.id   AF-A0A3A0A3Z7-F1
#
_cell.length_a   1.000
_cell.length_b   1.000
_cell.length_c   1.000
_cell.angle_alpha   90.00
_cell.angle_beta   90.00
_cell.angle_gamma   90.00
#
_symmetry.space_group_name_H-M   'P 1'
#
loop_
_entity.id
_entity.type
_entity.pdbx_description
1 polymer ?
#
loop_
_entity_poly.entity_id
_entity_poly.type
_entity_poly.pdbx_seq_one_letter_code
_entity_poly.pdbx_strand_id
1 'polypeptide(L)'
;MTRGWVRLALIGLVLAAFALRVWRLDAQELRGDEAFGYFFSLAAPRTIVAQTLALGEPHPVASYWLQHGWLRLAGDGETALRFLSAAWNTLAVALLAQLAYALGLGAGAMVVGTLLMAVSPYALWHAQDARMYSMSLALTMVSVAAAVRWWARPSLALAVLYAVCALLALHTHYYAGFVLAVPAVWGLVWCYRQRGGQAAARWLAIQAVLALLYLPWAVAALPVVAGYGGNGDSPG
;
A
#
# COMPACT_ATOMS: atom_id res chain seq x y z
N MET A 1 -29.85 12.29 -13.42
CA MET A 1 -28.77 13.25 -13.78
C MET A 1 -27.63 13.35 -12.75
N THR A 2 -27.76 12.82 -11.53
CA THR A 2 -26.79 12.99 -10.42
C THR A 2 -25.55 12.09 -10.44
N ARG A 3 -25.48 11.02 -11.25
CA ARG A 3 -24.33 10.09 -11.29
C ARG A 3 -23.25 10.43 -12.32
N GLY A 4 -23.59 11.20 -13.36
CA GLY A 4 -22.67 11.50 -14.47
C GLY A 4 -21.59 12.50 -14.07
N TRP A 5 -21.98 13.61 -13.47
CA TRP A 5 -21.04 14.65 -13.05
C TRP A 5 -20.05 14.16 -12.00
N VAL A 6 -20.48 13.30 -11.06
CA VAL A 6 -19.58 12.72 -10.03
C VAL A 6 -18.48 11.90 -10.68
N ARG A 7 -18.82 11.06 -11.66
CA ARG A 7 -17.82 10.25 -12.38
C ARG A 7 -16.83 11.14 -13.12
N LEU A 8 -17.32 12.15 -13.84
CA LEU A 8 -16.46 13.11 -14.55
C LEU A 8 -15.56 13.89 -13.59
N ALA A 9 -16.10 14.32 -12.44
CA ALA A 9 -15.32 14.99 -11.40
C ALA A 9 -14.21 14.07 -10.85
N LEU A 10 -14.53 12.83 -10.51
CA LEU A 10 -13.53 11.86 -10.01
C LEU A 10 -12.46 11.56 -11.07
N ILE A 11 -12.85 11.39 -12.34
CA ILE A 11 -11.88 11.21 -13.43
C ILE A 11 -10.98 12.43 -13.56
N GLY A 12 -11.54 13.63 -13.58
CA GLY A 12 -10.79 14.88 -13.63
C GLY A 12 -9.82 15.02 -12.46
N LEU A 13 -10.26 14.67 -11.24
CA LEU A 13 -9.41 14.68 -10.05
C LEU A 13 -8.28 13.67 -10.11
N VAL A 14 -8.52 12.45 -10.59
CA VAL A 14 -7.47 11.43 -10.75
C VAL A 14 -6.45 11.85 -11.82
N LEU A 15 -6.90 12.42 -12.93
CA LEU A 15 -6.02 12.94 -13.97
C LEU A 15 -5.19 14.13 -13.47
N ALA A 16 -5.80 15.06 -12.74
CA ALA A 16 -5.09 16.17 -12.10
C ALA A 16 -4.08 15.64 -11.05
N ALA A 17 -4.48 14.65 -10.26
CA ALA A 17 -3.61 14.02 -9.28
C ALA A 17 -2.38 13.37 -9.94
N PHE A 18 -2.58 12.65 -11.04
CA PHE A 18 -1.50 12.07 -11.84
C PHE A 18 -0.55 13.16 -12.36
N ALA A 19 -1.10 14.21 -12.98
CA ALA A 19 -0.32 15.31 -13.52
C ALA A 19 0.57 15.96 -12.45
N LEU A 20 0.03 16.22 -11.25
CA LEU A 20 0.79 16.76 -10.12
C LEU A 20 1.90 15.82 -9.66
N ARG A 21 1.66 14.50 -9.65
CA ARG A 21 2.61 13.50 -9.15
C ARG A 21 3.78 13.30 -10.10
N VAL A 22 3.53 13.34 -11.41
CA VAL A 22 4.58 13.18 -12.43
C VAL A 22 5.28 14.48 -12.81
N TRP A 23 4.78 15.62 -12.34
CA TRP A 23 5.39 16.91 -12.61
C TRP A 23 6.78 16.99 -11.96
N ARG A 24 7.81 17.16 -12.79
CA ARG A 24 9.21 17.40 -12.36
C ARG A 24 9.78 16.29 -11.46
N LEU A 25 9.53 15.02 -11.81
CA LEU A 25 10.05 13.86 -11.07
C LEU A 25 11.59 13.80 -10.98
N ASP A 26 12.30 14.42 -11.93
CA ASP A 26 13.77 14.48 -12.03
C ASP A 26 14.33 15.85 -11.62
N ALA A 27 13.53 16.73 -11.04
CA ALA A 27 14.01 18.08 -10.71
C ALA A 27 14.95 18.12 -9.51
N GLN A 28 15.04 17.04 -8.74
CA GLN A 28 15.86 16.95 -7.54
C GLN A 28 16.66 15.66 -7.62
N GLU A 29 17.95 15.73 -7.32
CA GLU A 29 18.79 14.54 -7.21
C GLU A 29 18.29 13.55 -6.15
N LEU A 30 18.75 12.30 -6.23
CA LEU A 30 18.31 11.23 -5.33
C LEU A 30 18.64 11.55 -3.87
N ARG A 31 17.66 11.36 -2.99
CA ARG A 31 17.86 11.40 -1.55
C ARG A 31 18.65 10.17 -1.10
N GLY A 32 19.29 10.24 0.07
CA GLY A 32 20.16 9.17 0.55
C GLY A 32 19.47 7.81 0.62
N ASP A 33 18.21 7.79 1.03
CA ASP A 33 17.40 6.58 1.14
C ASP A 33 16.82 6.10 -0.20
N GLU A 34 16.55 7.01 -1.15
CA GLU A 34 16.26 6.67 -2.55
C GLU A 34 17.47 6.03 -3.23
N ALA A 35 18.66 6.59 -3.03
CA ALA A 35 19.90 6.07 -3.58
C ALA A 35 20.23 4.68 -3.01
N PHE A 36 20.08 4.49 -1.70
CA PHE A 36 20.20 3.18 -1.07
C PHE A 36 19.20 2.18 -1.68
N GLY A 37 17.92 2.55 -1.76
CA GLY A 37 16.88 1.70 -2.34
C GLY A 37 17.13 1.35 -3.81
N TYR A 38 17.69 2.29 -4.58
CA TYR A 38 18.12 2.06 -5.96
C TYR A 38 19.19 0.97 -6.04
N PHE A 39 20.33 1.12 -5.35
CA PHE A 39 21.41 0.12 -5.36
C PHE A 39 20.94 -1.24 -4.84
N PHE A 40 20.11 -1.24 -3.79
CA PHE A 40 19.51 -2.44 -3.24
C PHE A 40 18.65 -3.19 -4.28
N SER A 41 17.90 -2.46 -5.09
CA SER A 41 17.01 -3.01 -6.12
C SER A 41 17.75 -3.53 -7.36
N LEU A 42 19.05 -3.23 -7.54
CA LEU A 42 19.86 -3.79 -8.63
C LEU A 42 20.19 -5.27 -8.40
N ALA A 43 20.19 -5.72 -7.15
CA ALA A 43 20.47 -7.10 -6.79
C ALA A 43 19.36 -8.06 -7.28
N ALA A 44 19.69 -9.34 -7.47
CA ALA A 44 18.68 -10.36 -7.81
C ALA A 44 17.67 -10.53 -6.65
N PRO A 45 16.39 -10.91 -6.90
CA PRO A 45 15.36 -10.97 -5.87
C PRO A 45 15.70 -11.82 -4.63
N ARG A 46 16.41 -12.94 -4.83
CA ARG A 46 16.91 -13.78 -3.72
C ARG A 46 17.97 -13.05 -2.88
N THR A 47 18.82 -12.25 -3.53
CA THR A 47 19.86 -11.48 -2.88
C THR A 47 19.27 -10.31 -2.12
N ILE A 48 18.22 -9.66 -2.65
CA ILE A 48 17.44 -8.63 -1.94
C ILE A 48 16.93 -9.19 -0.60
N VAL A 49 16.34 -10.38 -0.60
CA VAL A 49 15.88 -11.03 0.65
C VAL A 49 17.04 -11.27 1.62
N ALA A 50 18.12 -11.88 1.14
CA ALA A 50 19.28 -12.17 1.97
C ALA A 50 19.92 -10.90 2.57
N GLN A 51 20.08 -9.85 1.77
CA GLN A 51 20.60 -8.56 2.20
C GLN A 51 19.66 -7.86 3.17
N THR A 52 18.34 -7.98 2.99
CA THR A 52 17.36 -7.36 3.89
C THR A 52 17.55 -7.88 5.31
N LEU A 53 17.70 -9.20 5.45
CA LEU A 53 17.93 -9.85 6.74
C LEU A 53 19.34 -9.60 7.28
N ALA A 54 20.37 -9.67 6.42
CA ALA A 54 21.76 -9.54 6.85
C ALA A 54 22.15 -8.12 7.26
N LEU A 55 21.60 -7.10 6.61
CA LEU A 55 21.90 -5.70 6.88
C LEU A 55 20.96 -5.05 7.91
N GLY A 56 19.96 -5.79 8.39
CA GLY A 56 18.95 -5.24 9.29
C GLY A 56 18.12 -4.13 8.62
N GLU A 57 17.81 -4.28 7.34
CA GLU A 57 17.02 -3.31 6.58
C GLU A 57 15.58 -3.27 7.13
N PRO A 58 15.10 -2.12 7.65
CA PRO A 58 13.80 -2.02 8.30
C PRO A 58 12.60 -2.09 7.35
N HIS A 59 12.82 -2.11 6.03
CA HIS A 59 11.74 -2.21 5.04
C HIS A 59 11.72 -3.59 4.37
N PRO A 60 10.55 -4.27 4.34
CA PRO A 60 10.44 -5.56 3.67
C PRO A 60 10.48 -5.45 2.13
N VAL A 61 10.52 -6.60 1.47
CA VAL A 61 11.09 -6.75 0.12
C VAL A 61 10.19 -6.39 -1.06
N ALA A 62 8.88 -6.20 -0.87
CA ALA A 62 7.94 -6.14 -2.00
C ALA A 62 8.18 -4.93 -2.92
N SER A 63 8.50 -3.76 -2.35
CA SER A 63 8.84 -2.57 -3.14
C SER A 63 10.14 -2.76 -3.92
N TYR A 64 11.17 -3.32 -3.29
CA TYR A 64 12.46 -3.58 -3.94
C TYR A 64 12.33 -4.61 -5.09
N TRP A 65 11.53 -5.66 -4.91
CA TRP A 65 11.25 -6.62 -5.99
C TRP A 65 10.54 -5.98 -7.18
N LEU A 66 9.54 -5.13 -6.92
CA LEU A 66 8.85 -4.42 -7.98
C LEU A 66 9.80 -3.44 -8.70
N GLN A 67 10.60 -2.70 -7.93
CA GLN A 67 11.60 -1.77 -8.44
C GLN A 67 12.64 -2.48 -9.30
N HIS A 68 13.14 -3.64 -8.86
CA HIS A 68 14.07 -4.49 -9.60
C HIS A 68 13.56 -4.83 -11.01
N GLY A 69 12.30 -5.28 -11.10
CA GLY A 69 11.68 -5.59 -12.38
C GLY A 69 11.48 -4.35 -13.25
N TRP A 70 11.05 -3.24 -12.63
CA TRP A 70 10.75 -2.00 -13.33
C TRP A 70 11.98 -1.30 -13.91
N LEU A 71 13.07 -1.19 -13.14
CA LEU A 71 14.30 -0.53 -13.61
C LEU A 71 14.89 -1.22 -14.84
N ARG A 72 14.69 -2.54 -14.99
CA ARG A 72 15.11 -3.28 -16.19
C ARG A 72 14.31 -2.93 -17.44
N LEU A 73 13.09 -2.43 -17.28
CA LEU A 73 12.20 -2.07 -18.38
C LEU A 73 12.26 -0.57 -18.69
N ALA A 74 12.31 0.26 -17.66
CA ALA A 74 12.20 1.72 -17.77
C ALA A 74 13.55 2.45 -17.69
N GLY A 75 14.65 1.75 -17.36
CA GLY A 75 15.96 2.34 -17.12
C GLY A 75 16.17 2.77 -15.66
N ASP A 76 17.32 3.40 -15.40
CA ASP A 76 17.86 3.73 -14.08
C ASP A 76 17.82 5.23 -13.73
N GLY A 77 17.21 6.06 -14.58
CA GLY A 77 17.04 7.49 -14.30
C GLY A 77 16.07 7.78 -13.15
N GLU A 78 16.19 8.97 -12.56
CA GLU A 78 15.37 9.41 -11.41
C GLU A 78 13.86 9.39 -11.69
N THR A 79 13.46 9.81 -12.91
CA THR A 79 12.07 9.72 -13.35
C THR A 79 11.58 8.27 -13.34
N ALA A 80 12.37 7.33 -13.86
CA ALA A 80 11.98 5.92 -13.87
C ALA A 80 11.85 5.38 -12.44
N LEU A 81 12.79 5.75 -11.56
CA LEU A 81 12.81 5.33 -10.16
C LEU A 81 11.56 5.82 -9.41
N ARG A 82 11.22 7.11 -9.51
CA ARG A 82 10.07 7.72 -8.80
C ARG A 82 8.72 7.48 -9.48
N PHE A 83 8.68 7.10 -10.76
CA PHE A 83 7.41 6.87 -11.47
C PHE A 83 6.54 5.80 -10.82
N LEU A 84 7.13 4.73 -10.27
CA LEU A 84 6.37 3.70 -9.56
C LEU A 84 5.64 4.27 -8.34
N SER A 85 6.31 5.09 -7.53
CA SER A 85 5.68 5.79 -6.41
C SER A 85 4.55 6.69 -6.88
N ALA A 86 4.77 7.46 -7.95
CA ALA A 86 3.77 8.35 -8.52
C ALA A 86 2.54 7.58 -9.03
N ALA A 87 2.75 6.44 -9.69
CA ALA A 87 1.70 5.56 -10.20
C ALA A 87 0.89 4.94 -9.06
N TRP A 88 1.53 4.36 -8.04
CA TRP A 88 0.85 3.80 -6.87
C TRP A 88 0.09 4.85 -6.09
N ASN A 89 0.65 6.06 -5.93
CA ASN A 89 -0.02 7.15 -5.24
C ASN A 89 -1.24 7.66 -6.03
N THR A 90 -1.13 7.75 -7.36
CA THR A 90 -2.26 8.08 -8.24
C THR A 90 -3.36 7.02 -8.12
N LEU A 91 -2.99 5.74 -8.08
CA LEU A 91 -3.93 4.65 -7.84
C LEU A 91 -4.58 4.81 -6.46
N ALA A 92 -3.84 5.16 -5.41
CA ALA A 92 -4.40 5.41 -4.08
C ALA A 92 -5.47 6.53 -4.09
N VAL A 93 -5.28 7.60 -4.87
CA VAL A 93 -6.30 8.66 -5.05
C VAL A 93 -7.60 8.10 -5.63
N ALA A 94 -7.50 7.26 -6.67
CA ALA A 94 -8.67 6.61 -7.26
C ALA A 94 -9.32 5.61 -6.31
N LEU A 95 -8.51 4.84 -5.56
CA LEU A 95 -8.97 3.85 -4.60
C LEU A 95 -9.67 4.50 -3.39
N LEU A 96 -9.31 5.71 -2.99
CA LEU A 96 -9.99 6.42 -1.92
C LEU A 96 -11.47 6.67 -2.28
N ALA A 97 -11.76 7.02 -3.54
CA ALA A 97 -13.14 7.15 -4.01
C ALA A 97 -13.89 5.81 -3.94
N GLN A 98 -13.22 4.72 -4.33
CA GLN A 98 -13.80 3.37 -4.28
C GLN A 98 -14.04 2.89 -2.84
N LEU A 99 -13.13 3.22 -1.93
CA LEU A 99 -13.28 2.91 -0.50
C LEU A 99 -14.45 3.70 0.10
N ALA A 100 -14.54 5.00 -0.19
CA ALA A 100 -15.67 5.83 0.23
C ALA A 100 -17.01 5.26 -0.28
N TYR A 101 -17.06 4.80 -1.54
CA TYR A 101 -18.22 4.11 -2.08
C TYR A 101 -18.51 2.78 -1.35
N ALA A 102 -17.49 1.96 -1.07
CA ALA A 102 -17.64 0.70 -0.35
C ALA A 102 -18.18 0.89 1.07
N LEU A 103 -17.81 2.00 1.72
CA LEU A 103 -18.31 2.41 3.04
C LEU A 103 -19.72 3.03 2.99
N GLY A 104 -20.31 3.20 1.81
CA GLY A 104 -21.64 3.80 1.64
C GLY A 104 -21.68 5.31 1.82
N LEU A 105 -20.55 6.01 1.68
CA LEU A 105 -20.50 7.46 1.78
C LEU A 105 -21.16 8.14 0.57
N GLY A 106 -21.75 9.32 0.81
CA GLY A 106 -22.39 10.12 -0.23
C GLY A 106 -21.41 10.73 -1.24
N ALA A 107 -21.92 11.11 -2.41
CA ALA A 107 -21.12 11.65 -3.51
C ALA A 107 -20.25 12.86 -3.13
N GLY A 108 -20.75 13.75 -2.27
CA GLY A 108 -19.98 14.90 -1.78
C GLY A 108 -18.73 14.47 -1.00
N ALA A 109 -18.88 13.53 -0.06
CA ALA A 109 -17.76 12.99 0.72
C ALA A 109 -16.74 12.26 -0.17
N MET A 110 -17.20 11.52 -1.18
CA MET A 110 -16.32 10.88 -2.15
C MET A 110 -15.47 11.92 -2.91
N VAL A 111 -16.12 12.93 -3.49
CA VAL A 111 -15.44 13.97 -4.29
C VAL A 111 -14.48 14.79 -3.42
N VAL A 112 -14.93 15.24 -2.24
CA VAL A 112 -14.10 16.03 -1.32
C VAL A 112 -12.91 15.21 -0.81
N GLY A 113 -13.12 13.96 -0.40
CA GLY A 113 -12.02 13.08 0.03
C GLY A 113 -10.99 12.86 -1.07
N THR A 114 -11.43 12.58 -2.30
CA THR A 114 -10.54 12.43 -3.46
C THR A 114 -9.79 13.73 -3.77
N LEU A 115 -10.46 14.89 -3.72
CA LEU A 115 -9.82 16.18 -3.92
C LEU A 115 -8.73 16.43 -2.87
N LEU A 116 -9.05 16.25 -1.59
CA LEU A 116 -8.10 16.45 -0.49
C LEU A 116 -6.87 15.54 -0.64
N MET A 117 -7.05 14.28 -1.05
CA MET A 117 -5.93 13.37 -1.32
C MET A 117 -5.14 13.74 -2.57
N ALA A 118 -5.81 14.24 -3.61
CA ALA A 118 -5.17 14.64 -4.87
C ALA A 118 -4.18 15.79 -4.65
N VAL A 119 -4.53 16.77 -3.81
CA VAL A 119 -3.72 17.98 -3.56
C VAL A 119 -2.95 17.95 -2.23
N SER A 120 -3.04 16.87 -1.45
CA SER A 120 -2.35 16.75 -0.16
C SER A 120 -0.83 16.87 -0.34
N PRO A 121 -0.16 17.84 0.32
CA PRO A 121 1.29 17.98 0.25
C PRO A 121 2.02 16.72 0.71
N TYR A 122 1.50 16.05 1.74
CA TYR A 122 2.05 14.80 2.25
C TYR A 122 1.94 13.65 1.22
N ALA A 123 0.78 13.54 0.55
CA ALA A 123 0.58 12.54 -0.48
C ALA A 123 1.48 12.80 -1.70
N LEU A 124 1.64 14.07 -2.09
CA LEU A 124 2.53 14.48 -3.18
C LEU A 124 4.00 14.20 -2.85
N TRP A 125 4.43 14.50 -1.63
CA TRP A 125 5.78 14.17 -1.17
C TRP A 125 6.10 12.69 -1.38
N HIS A 126 5.25 11.79 -0.87
CA HIS A 126 5.46 10.35 -1.03
C HIS A 126 5.19 9.81 -2.44
N ALA A 127 4.53 10.58 -3.30
CA ALA A 127 4.39 10.22 -4.70
C ALA A 127 5.69 10.45 -5.49
N GLN A 128 6.51 11.41 -5.06
CA GLN A 128 7.78 11.77 -5.70
C GLN A 128 9.00 11.24 -4.94
N ASP A 129 8.77 10.37 -3.97
CA ASP A 129 9.77 9.72 -3.15
C ASP A 129 9.81 8.25 -3.57
N ALA A 130 10.94 7.77 -4.07
CA ALA A 130 11.10 6.40 -4.59
C ALA A 130 11.15 5.33 -3.49
N ARG A 131 10.10 5.30 -2.67
CA ARG A 131 9.97 4.52 -1.45
C ARG A 131 8.62 3.77 -1.43
N MET A 132 8.54 2.81 -0.53
CA MET A 132 7.42 1.87 -0.39
C MET A 132 6.08 2.48 0.04
N TYR A 133 6.06 3.72 0.55
CA TYR A 133 4.88 4.33 1.19
C TYR A 133 3.65 4.38 0.28
N SER A 134 3.83 4.84 -0.96
CA SER A 134 2.72 4.96 -1.93
C SER A 134 2.13 3.60 -2.31
N MET A 135 2.99 2.57 -2.46
CA MET A 135 2.56 1.19 -2.72
C MET A 135 1.83 0.61 -1.50
N SER A 136 2.35 0.82 -0.30
CA SER A 136 1.73 0.37 0.96
C SER A 136 0.33 0.98 1.14
N LEU A 137 0.20 2.28 0.87
CA LEU A 137 -1.08 2.99 0.97
C LEU A 137 -2.12 2.42 -0.01
N ALA A 138 -1.76 2.22 -1.27
CA ALA A 138 -2.67 1.67 -2.26
C ALA A 138 -3.10 0.23 -1.91
N LEU A 139 -2.16 -0.63 -1.54
CA LEU A 139 -2.44 -2.03 -1.19
C LEU A 139 -3.33 -2.15 0.05
N THR A 140 -3.08 -1.34 1.08
CA THR A 140 -3.94 -1.30 2.28
C THR A 140 -5.34 -0.79 1.94
N MET A 141 -5.49 0.23 1.09
CA MET A 141 -6.80 0.69 0.63
C MET A 141 -7.58 -0.39 -0.13
N VAL A 142 -6.93 -1.12 -1.05
CA VAL A 142 -7.57 -2.24 -1.76
C VAL A 142 -8.01 -3.31 -0.77
N SER A 143 -7.13 -3.67 0.17
CA SER A 143 -7.42 -4.67 1.18
C SER A 143 -8.64 -4.28 2.03
N VAL A 144 -8.66 -3.07 2.58
CA VAL A 144 -9.80 -2.58 3.39
C VAL A 144 -11.09 -2.54 2.55
N ALA A 145 -11.04 -2.06 1.31
CA ALA A 145 -12.21 -2.03 0.44
C ALA A 145 -12.72 -3.45 0.11
N ALA A 146 -11.82 -4.41 -0.12
CA ALA A 146 -12.18 -5.81 -0.33
C ALA A 146 -12.82 -6.43 0.91
N ALA A 147 -12.29 -6.15 2.11
CA ALA A 147 -12.86 -6.60 3.38
C ALA A 147 -14.28 -6.11 3.58
N VAL A 148 -14.51 -4.80 3.43
CA VAL A 148 -15.84 -4.18 3.58
C VAL A 148 -16.85 -4.80 2.61
N ARG A 149 -16.46 -4.99 1.35
CA ARG A 149 -17.32 -5.61 0.34
C ARG A 149 -17.58 -7.09 0.64
N TRP A 150 -16.59 -7.81 1.16
CA TRP A 150 -16.74 -9.21 1.54
C TRP A 150 -17.72 -9.36 2.71
N TRP A 151 -17.68 -8.48 3.71
CA TRP A 151 -18.65 -8.52 4.82
C TRP A 151 -20.09 -8.33 4.35
N ALA A 152 -20.30 -7.48 3.34
CA ALA A 152 -21.60 -7.27 2.72
C ALA A 152 -22.03 -8.45 1.84
N ARG A 153 -21.12 -9.03 1.04
CA ARG A 153 -21.37 -10.18 0.16
C ARG A 153 -20.12 -11.07 0.05
N PRO A 154 -20.01 -12.13 0.88
CA PRO A 154 -18.86 -13.02 0.89
C PRO A 154 -18.65 -13.66 -0.48
N SER A 155 -17.41 -13.61 -0.97
CA SER A 155 -16.99 -14.30 -2.18
C SER A 155 -15.52 -14.70 -2.09
N LEU A 156 -15.13 -15.76 -2.78
CA LEU A 156 -13.74 -16.19 -2.83
C LEU A 156 -12.84 -15.12 -3.45
N ALA A 157 -13.30 -14.47 -4.53
CA ALA A 157 -12.56 -13.41 -5.20
C ALA A 157 -12.22 -12.24 -4.26
N LEU A 158 -13.17 -11.78 -3.45
CA LEU A 158 -12.91 -10.69 -2.48
C LEU A 158 -12.00 -11.16 -1.32
N ALA A 159 -12.12 -12.43 -0.89
CA ALA A 159 -11.24 -12.98 0.14
C ALA A 159 -9.80 -13.07 -0.35
N VAL A 160 -9.58 -13.56 -1.57
CA VAL A 160 -8.27 -13.62 -2.22
C VAL A 160 -7.70 -12.21 -2.42
N LEU A 161 -8.51 -11.28 -2.93
CA LEU A 161 -8.08 -9.89 -3.12
C LEU A 161 -7.65 -9.24 -1.80
N TYR A 162 -8.44 -9.42 -0.74
CA TYR A 162 -8.08 -8.97 0.61
C TYR A 162 -6.75 -9.57 1.07
N ALA A 163 -6.63 -10.90 1.04
CA ALA A 163 -5.48 -11.60 1.59
C ALA A 163 -4.20 -11.28 0.82
N VAL A 164 -4.24 -11.27 -0.52
CA VAL A 164 -3.09 -10.96 -1.37
C VAL A 164 -2.64 -9.51 -1.16
N CYS A 165 -3.55 -8.54 -1.20
CA CYS A 165 -3.18 -7.13 -0.99
C CYS A 165 -2.71 -6.87 0.44
N ALA A 166 -3.30 -7.50 1.45
CA ALA A 166 -2.84 -7.43 2.84
C ALA A 166 -1.43 -8.01 2.99
N LEU A 167 -1.17 -9.18 2.40
CA LEU A 167 0.14 -9.83 2.45
C LEU A 167 1.20 -8.98 1.76
N LEU A 168 0.91 -8.45 0.57
CA LEU A 168 1.83 -7.56 -0.14
C LEU A 168 2.06 -6.26 0.64
N ALA A 169 1.02 -5.68 1.26
CA ALA A 169 1.17 -4.49 2.10
C ALA A 169 2.11 -4.74 3.29
N LEU A 170 1.97 -5.88 3.98
CA LEU A 170 2.90 -6.27 5.05
C LEU A 170 4.34 -6.45 4.56
N HIS A 171 4.52 -6.90 3.31
CA HIS A 171 5.83 -6.98 2.66
C HIS A 171 6.31 -5.64 2.08
N THR A 172 5.53 -4.56 2.18
CA THR A 172 6.02 -3.19 1.88
C THR A 172 6.41 -2.44 3.14
N HIS A 173 5.59 -2.52 4.20
CA HIS A 173 5.84 -1.79 5.43
C HIS A 173 5.17 -2.49 6.61
N TYR A 174 5.92 -2.74 7.69
CA TYR A 174 5.39 -3.40 8.90
C TYR A 174 4.18 -2.69 9.53
N TYR A 175 4.11 -1.36 9.41
CA TYR A 175 3.00 -0.57 9.93
C TYR A 175 1.68 -0.77 9.18
N ALA A 176 1.69 -1.42 8.01
CA ALA A 176 0.47 -1.91 7.38
C ALA A 176 -0.32 -2.84 8.33
N GLY A 177 0.36 -3.53 9.25
CA GLY A 177 -0.26 -4.34 10.30
C GLY A 177 -1.27 -3.57 11.16
N PHE A 178 -0.98 -2.31 11.51
CA PHE A 178 -1.92 -1.49 12.29
C PHE A 178 -3.21 -1.19 11.53
N VAL A 179 -3.09 -0.88 10.23
CA VAL A 179 -4.25 -0.66 9.37
C VAL A 179 -5.05 -1.94 9.18
N LEU A 180 -4.38 -3.07 8.99
CA LEU A 180 -4.99 -4.39 8.75
C LEU A 180 -5.60 -5.01 10.02
N ALA A 181 -5.13 -4.61 11.21
CA ALA A 181 -5.74 -5.02 12.48
C ALA A 181 -7.20 -4.56 12.59
N VAL A 182 -7.53 -3.38 12.03
CA VAL A 182 -8.89 -2.83 12.05
C VAL A 182 -9.89 -3.74 11.34
N PRO A 183 -9.76 -4.08 10.04
CA PRO A 183 -10.68 -5.02 9.40
C PRO A 183 -10.57 -6.42 9.98
N ALA A 184 -9.40 -6.86 10.46
CA ALA A 184 -9.28 -8.18 11.10
C ALA A 184 -10.22 -8.29 12.32
N VAL A 185 -10.12 -7.36 13.27
CA VAL A 185 -10.92 -7.36 14.51
C VAL A 185 -12.36 -6.94 14.25
N TRP A 186 -12.58 -5.81 13.57
CA TRP A 186 -13.92 -5.30 13.31
C TRP A 186 -14.72 -6.24 12.43
N GLY A 187 -14.08 -6.88 11.44
CA GLY A 187 -14.73 -7.85 10.57
C GLY A 187 -15.23 -9.09 11.32
N LEU A 188 -14.52 -9.55 12.36
CA LEU A 188 -14.98 -10.65 13.22
C LEU A 188 -16.26 -10.25 13.95
N VAL A 189 -16.24 -9.08 14.61
CA VAL A 189 -17.39 -8.53 15.34
C VAL A 189 -18.58 -8.33 14.42
N TRP A 190 -18.36 -7.70 13.26
CA TRP A 190 -19.40 -7.43 12.27
C TRP A 190 -20.02 -8.72 11.73
N CYS A 191 -19.19 -9.68 11.30
CA CYS A 191 -19.68 -10.95 10.76
C CYS A 191 -20.47 -11.74 11.80
N TYR A 192 -19.99 -11.78 13.05
CA TYR A 192 -20.69 -12.45 14.13
C TYR A 192 -22.06 -11.82 14.38
N ARG A 193 -22.13 -10.49 14.53
CA ARG A 193 -23.37 -9.78 14.86
C ARG A 193 -24.40 -9.78 13.73
N GLN A 194 -23.95 -9.62 12.48
CA GLN A 194 -24.85 -9.43 11.35
C GLN A 194 -25.16 -10.71 10.58
N ARG A 195 -24.33 -11.76 10.70
CA ARG A 195 -24.44 -12.99 9.89
C ARG A 195 -24.19 -14.28 10.68
N GLY A 196 -23.92 -14.20 11.99
CA GLY A 196 -23.73 -15.36 12.86
C GLY A 196 -22.33 -15.98 12.83
N GLY A 197 -22.14 -17.01 13.65
CA GLY A 197 -20.85 -17.64 13.91
C GLY A 197 -20.15 -18.24 12.68
N GLN A 198 -20.89 -18.77 11.71
CA GLN A 198 -20.29 -19.36 10.50
C GLN A 198 -19.59 -18.30 9.64
N ALA A 199 -20.17 -17.11 9.51
CA ALA A 199 -19.53 -16.00 8.79
C ALA A 199 -18.28 -15.50 9.52
N ALA A 200 -18.35 -15.40 10.85
CA ALA A 200 -17.20 -15.04 11.68
C ALA A 200 -16.06 -16.08 11.58
N ALA A 201 -16.39 -17.37 11.56
CA ALA A 201 -15.41 -18.45 11.39
C ALA A 201 -14.72 -18.39 10.01
N ARG A 202 -15.48 -18.10 8.94
CA ARG A 202 -14.90 -17.90 7.60
C ARG A 202 -13.97 -16.68 7.56
N TRP A 203 -14.36 -15.58 8.20
CA TRP A 203 -13.50 -14.40 8.30
C TRP A 203 -12.23 -14.69 9.12
N LEU A 204 -12.35 -15.40 10.24
CA LEU A 204 -11.22 -15.84 11.05
C LEU A 204 -10.27 -16.73 10.25
N ALA A 205 -10.80 -17.65 9.43
CA ALA A 205 -9.99 -18.50 8.57
C ALA A 205 -9.17 -17.68 7.55
N ILE A 206 -9.75 -16.61 6.98
CA ILE A 206 -9.01 -15.70 6.10
C ILE A 206 -7.85 -15.03 6.85
N GLN A 207 -8.08 -14.56 8.09
CA GLN A 207 -7.02 -13.97 8.91
C GLN A 207 -5.94 -15.00 9.28
N ALA A 208 -6.34 -16.24 9.61
CA ALA A 208 -5.41 -17.32 9.94
C ALA A 208 -4.54 -17.70 8.74
N VAL A 209 -5.11 -17.79 7.54
CA VAL A 209 -4.35 -18.02 6.30
C VAL A 209 -3.38 -16.88 6.03
N LEU A 210 -3.81 -15.62 6.16
CA LEU A 210 -2.94 -14.46 6.00
C LEU A 210 -1.77 -14.50 7.00
N ALA A 211 -2.06 -14.74 8.28
CA ALA A 211 -1.05 -14.84 9.32
C ALA A 211 -0.06 -15.99 9.06
N LEU A 212 -0.56 -17.16 8.65
CA LEU A 212 0.27 -18.33 8.32
C LEU A 212 1.19 -18.04 7.13
N LEU A 213 0.69 -17.38 6.08
CA LEU A 213 1.50 -17.00 4.93
C LEU A 213 2.56 -15.95 5.26
N TYR A 214 2.27 -15.04 6.20
CA TYR A 214 3.22 -14.01 6.62
C TYR A 214 4.22 -14.50 7.69
N LEU A 215 3.89 -15.57 8.42
CA LEU A 215 4.66 -16.08 9.55
C LEU A 215 6.14 -16.35 9.23
N PRO A 216 6.52 -16.98 8.10
CA PRO A 216 7.93 -17.24 7.79
C PRO A 216 8.76 -15.95 7.72
N TRP A 217 8.20 -14.90 7.10
CA TRP A 217 8.85 -13.60 7.03
C TRP A 217 8.92 -12.94 8.41
N ALA A 218 7.82 -12.95 9.16
CA ALA A 218 7.75 -12.35 10.49
C ALA A 218 8.79 -12.95 11.46
N VAL A 219 8.99 -14.28 11.41
CA VAL A 219 10.01 -14.96 12.22
C VAL A 219 11.42 -14.56 11.79
N ALA A 220 11.70 -14.55 10.49
CA ALA A 220 13.01 -14.19 9.96
C ALA A 220 13.38 -12.72 10.23
N ALA A 221 12.42 -11.81 10.12
CA ALA A 221 12.60 -10.38 10.30
C ALA A 221 12.48 -9.90 11.76
N LEU A 222 12.10 -10.77 12.70
CA LEU A 222 11.92 -10.40 14.12
C LEU A 222 13.17 -9.73 14.72
N PRO A 223 14.41 -10.23 14.51
CA PRO A 223 15.61 -9.59 15.04
C PRO A 223 15.84 -8.19 14.46
N VAL A 224 15.49 -8.00 13.17
CA VAL A 224 15.60 -6.71 12.49
C VAL A 224 14.67 -5.69 13.13
N VAL A 225 13.39 -6.06 13.32
CA VAL A 225 12.38 -5.15 13.89
C VAL A 225 12.64 -4.87 15.37
N ALA A 226 13.04 -5.87 16.14
CA ALA A 226 13.29 -5.73 17.58
C ALA A 226 14.60 -5.00 17.90
N GLY A 227 15.61 -5.11 17.02
CA GLY A 227 16.92 -4.47 17.17
C GLY A 227 17.01 -3.07 16.56
N TYR A 228 15.98 -2.61 15.84
CA TYR A 228 16.01 -1.32 15.16
C TYR A 228 15.79 -0.15 16.14
N GLY A 229 16.86 0.56 16.48
CA GLY A 229 16.83 1.76 17.34
C GLY A 229 16.48 3.07 16.63
N GLY A 230 16.29 3.05 15.30
CA GLY A 230 16.13 4.25 14.48
C GLY A 230 17.46 5.00 14.25
N ASN A 231 17.42 6.05 13.43
CA ASN A 231 18.57 6.90 13.11
C ASN A 231 18.83 7.98 14.18
N GLY A 232 18.38 7.77 15.42
CA GLY A 232 18.53 8.73 16.53
C GLY A 232 20.00 9.03 16.86
N ASP A 233 20.90 8.11 16.51
CA ASP A 233 22.34 8.22 16.69
C ASP A 233 23.08 8.58 15.39
N SER A 234 22.44 9.28 14.46
CA SER A 234 23.15 9.87 13.32
C SER A 234 24.16 10.87 13.87
N PRO A 235 25.48 10.69 13.67
CA PRO A 235 26.43 11.72 14.04
C PRO A 235 26.11 12.97 13.21
N GLY A 236 25.84 14.08 13.90
CA GLY A 236 25.74 15.40 13.30
C GLY A 236 27.09 15.91 12.81
#